data_AF-A0A4Q5RFS1-F1
#
_entry.id   AF-A0A4Q5RFS1-F1
#
_cell.length_a   1.000
_cell.length_b   1.000
_cell.length_c   1.000
_cell.angle_alpha   90.00
_cell.angle_beta   90.00
_cell.angle_gamma   90.00
#
_symmetry.space_group_name_H-M   'P 1'
#
loop_
_entity.id
_entity.type
_entity.pdbx_description
1 polymer ?
#
loop_
_entity_poly.entity_id
_entity_poly.type
_entity_poly.pdbx_seq_one_letter_code
_entity_poly.pdbx_strand_id
1 'polypeptide(L)' 'MLTSILLCLVVGVSDGDTLKARCGQPGAYEQVTIRLAEIDAPEKSQPFGQRSKDHLSDLCFGKQAE' A
#
# COMPACT_ATOMS: atom_id res chain seq x y z
N MET A 1 -22.57 8.11 -0.93
CA MET A 1 -21.38 7.92 -0.08
C MET A 1 -20.51 9.14 -0.26
N LEU A 2 -20.15 9.84 0.82
CA LEU A 2 -19.15 10.91 0.74
C LEU A 2 -17.78 10.23 0.63
N THR A 3 -17.14 10.35 -0.53
CA THR A 3 -15.76 9.91 -0.74
C THR A 3 -14.87 10.89 0.01
N SER A 4 -14.56 10.59 1.27
CA SER A 4 -13.62 11.40 2.04
C SER A 4 -12.21 11.07 1.55
N ILE A 5 -11.50 12.05 1.01
CA ILE A 5 -10.08 11.92 0.63
C ILE A 5 -9.29 11.69 1.92
N LEU A 6 -8.62 10.53 2.02
CA LEU A 6 -7.84 10.15 3.18
C LEU A 6 -6.36 10.27 2.80
N LEU A 7 -5.68 11.28 3.35
CA LEU A 7 -4.23 11.39 3.20
C LEU A 7 -3.56 10.30 4.05
N CYS A 8 -2.84 9.41 3.38
CA CYS A 8 -2.19 8.28 4.02
C CYS A 8 -0.71 8.20 3.64
N LEU A 9 0.16 7.96 4.61
CA LEU A 9 1.57 7.67 4.34
C LEU A 9 1.74 6.16 4.14
N VAL A 10 2.29 5.72 3.02
CA VAL A 10 2.63 4.31 2.82
C VAL A 10 3.85 3.96 3.68
N VAL A 11 3.68 3.03 4.61
CA VAL A 11 4.69 2.63 5.60
C VAL A 11 5.18 1.20 5.42
N GLY A 12 4.62 0.46 4.46
CA GLY A 12 5.10 -0.87 4.12
C GLY A 12 4.43 -1.41 2.85
N VAL A 13 5.10 -2.37 2.22
CA VAL A 13 4.60 -3.10 1.05
C VAL A 13 4.76 -4.59 1.33
N SER A 14 3.67 -5.34 1.19
CA SER A 14 3.63 -6.79 1.46
C SER A 14 4.07 -7.59 0.23
N ASP A 15 3.47 -7.26 -0.92
CA ASP A 15 3.64 -7.91 -2.23
C ASP A 15 3.33 -6.88 -3.33
N GLY A 16 3.04 -7.30 -4.56
CA GLY A 16 2.83 -6.40 -5.70
C GLY A 16 1.46 -5.73 -5.78
N ASP A 17 0.52 -6.03 -4.90
CA ASP A 17 -0.81 -5.39 -4.85
C ASP A 17 -1.27 -5.00 -3.44
N THR A 18 -0.53 -5.38 -2.40
CA THR A 18 -0.93 -5.15 -1.01
C THR A 18 0.09 -4.28 -0.28
N LEU A 19 -0.39 -3.19 0.30
CA LEU A 19 0.42 -2.21 1.04
C LEU A 19 -0.15 -1.90 2.43
N LYS A 20 0.70 -1.36 3.30
CA LYS A 20 0.31 -0.85 4.62
C LYS A 20 0.46 0.65 4.62
N ALA A 21 -0.58 1.35 5.04
CA ALA A 21 -0.59 2.80 5.09
C ALA A 21 -1.00 3.29 6.48
N ARG A 22 -0.47 4.46 6.84
CA ARG A 22 -0.82 5.18 8.05
C ARG A 22 -1.72 6.34 7.66
N CYS A 23 -2.99 6.27 8.00
CA CYS A 23 -4.03 7.21 7.63
C CYS A 23 -4.51 8.01 8.84
N GLY A 24 -5.09 9.18 8.60
CA GLY A 24 -5.66 10.04 9.66
C GLY A 24 -4.78 11.23 10.01
N GLN A 25 -5.05 11.83 11.17
CA GLN A 25 -4.43 13.09 11.58
C GLN A 25 -3.17 12.85 12.45
N PRO A 26 -2.22 13.80 12.49
CA PRO A 26 -1.09 13.74 13.43
C PRO A 26 -1.54 13.47 14.86
N GLY A 27 -0.97 12.45 15.50
CA GLY A 27 -1.33 12.04 16.87
C GLY A 27 -2.53 11.09 16.98
N ALA A 28 -3.25 10.83 15.89
CA ALA A 28 -4.40 9.91 15.82
C ALA A 28 -4.36 9.05 14.55
N TYR A 29 -3.16 8.62 14.17
CA TYR A 29 -2.95 7.80 13.00
C TYR A 29 -3.44 6.36 13.21
N GLU A 30 -4.12 5.82 12.21
CA GLU A 30 -4.48 4.40 12.12
C GLU A 30 -3.62 3.72 11.05
N GLN A 31 -3.12 2.52 11.33
CA GLN A 31 -2.47 1.70 10.33
C GLN A 31 -3.50 0.78 9.66
N VAL A 32 -3.67 0.94 8.35
CA VAL A 32 -4.57 0.14 7.53
C VAL A 32 -3.78 -0.71 6.55
N THR A 33 -4.30 -1.89 6.24
CA THR A 33 -3.81 -2.72 5.12
C THR A 33 -4.72 -2.46 3.93
N ILE A 34 -4.13 -2.09 2.81
CA ILE A 34 -4.84 -1.74 1.57
C ILE A 34 -4.42 -2.75 0.52
N ARG A 35 -5.40 -3.37 -0.13
CA ARG A 35 -5.21 -4.20 -1.32
C ARG A 35 -5.70 -3.42 -2.53
N LEU A 36 -4.87 -3.31 -3.55
CA LEU A 36 -5.21 -2.65 -4.80
C LEU A 36 -6.34 -3.44 -5.47
N ALA A 37 -7.43 -2.75 -5.80
CA ALA A 37 -8.57 -3.37 -6.46
C ALA A 37 -8.24 -3.72 -7.92
N GLU A 38 -8.96 -4.70 -8.46
CA GLU A 38 -8.93 -5.08 -9.89
C GLU A 38 -7.61 -5.68 -10.41
N ILE A 39 -6.61 -5.88 -9.55
CA ILE A 39 -5.37 -6.61 -9.88
C ILE A 39 -5.09 -7.70 -8.84
N ASP A 40 -4.31 -8.69 -9.25
CA ASP A 40 -3.76 -9.74 -8.37
C ASP A 40 -2.29 -9.95 -8.73
N ALA A 41 -1.40 -9.59 -7.82
CA ALA A 41 0.04 -9.69 -8.04
C ALA A 41 0.59 -11.04 -7.52
N PRO A 42 1.72 -11.52 -8.06
CA PRO A 42 2.31 -12.75 -7.57
C PRO A 42 2.71 -12.63 -6.09
N GLU A 43 2.29 -13.62 -5.31
CA GLU A 43 2.69 -13.74 -3.91
C GLU A 43 4.21 -13.98 -3.79
N LYS A 44 4.78 -13.70 -2.62
CA LYS A 44 6.24 -13.75 -2.40
C LYS A 44 6.90 -15.07 -2.83
N SER A 45 6.20 -16.21 -2.68
CA SER A 45 6.71 -17.54 -3.04
C SER A 45 6.52 -17.91 -4.52
N GLN A 46 5.73 -17.13 -5.26
CA GLN A 46 5.47 -17.35 -6.68
C GLN A 46 6.59 -16.75 -7.55
N PRO A 47 6.74 -17.23 -8.80
CA PRO A 47 7.63 -16.59 -9.76
C PRO A 47 7.36 -15.09 -9.85
N PHE A 48 8.44 -14.29 -9.82
CA PHE A 48 8.41 -12.83 -9.88
C PHE A 48 7.79 -12.10 -8.68
N GLY A 49 7.36 -12.77 -7.60
CA GLY A 49 6.74 -12.14 -6.43
C GLY A 49 7.64 -11.08 -5.76
N GLN A 50 8.91 -11.41 -5.53
CA GLN A 50 9.87 -10.45 -4.97
C GLN A 50 10.05 -9.23 -5.89
N ARG A 51 10.16 -9.45 -7.21
CA ARG A 51 10.31 -8.36 -8.18
C ARG A 51 9.08 -7.45 -8.22
N SER A 52 7.89 -8.04 -8.18
CA SER A 52 6.62 -7.30 -8.15
C SER A 52 6.51 -6.42 -6.91
N LYS A 53 6.84 -6.98 -5.74
CA LYS A 53 6.94 -6.23 -4.47
C LYS A 53 7.96 -5.08 -4.57
N ASP A 54 9.14 -5.32 -5.12
CA ASP A 54 10.20 -4.31 -5.22
C ASP A 54 9.73 -3.13 -6.08
N HIS A 55 9.09 -3.39 -7.23
CA HIS A 55 8.51 -2.34 -8.07
C HIS A 55 7.44 -1.52 -7.36
N LEU A 56 6.51 -2.15 -6.63
CA LEU A 56 5.50 -1.40 -5.87
C LEU A 56 6.15 -0.60 -4.73
N SER A 57 7.20 -1.14 -4.10
CA SER A 57 7.96 -0.45 -3.06
C SER A 57 8.64 0.80 -3.59
N ASP A 58 9.31 0.72 -4.74
CA ASP A 58 9.97 1.86 -5.39
C ASP A 58 8.98 2.98 -5.71
N LEU A 59 7.75 2.63 -6.10
CA LEU A 59 6.71 3.59 -6.44
C LEU A 59 6.07 4.23 -5.20
N CYS A 60 5.74 3.42 -4.19
CA CYS A 60 4.81 3.83 -3.14
C CYS A 60 5.45 4.00 -1.76
N PHE A 61 6.52 3.28 -1.42
CA PHE A 61 7.04 3.30 -0.06
C PHE A 61 7.49 4.71 0.36
N GLY A 62 7.00 5.19 1.50
CA GLY A 62 7.30 6.53 2.01
C GLY A 62 6.60 7.68 1.27
N LYS A 63 5.71 7.40 0.31
CA LYS A 63 4.91 8.41 -0.37
C LYS A 63 3.61 8.69 0.38
N GLN A 64 3.13 9.93 0.29
CA GLN A 64 1.74 10.23 0.64
C GLN A 64 0.83 9.80 -0.52
N ALA A 65 -0.19 9.02 -0.19
CA ALA A 65 -1.30 8.68 -1.08
C ALA A 65 -2.47 9.62 -0.76
N GLU A 66 -3.09 10.13 -1.83
CA GLU A 66 -4.23 11.05 -1.82
C GLU A 66 -5.36 10.53 -2.71
#